data_AF-A0A7G5BUV5-F1
#
_entry.id   AF-A0A7G5BUV5-F1
#
_cell.length_a   1.000
_cell.length_b   1.000
_cell.length_c   1.000
_cell.angle_alpha   90.00
_cell.angle_beta   90.00
_cell.angle_gamma   90.00
#
_symmetry.space_group_name_H-M   'P 1'
#
loop_
_entity.id
_entity.type
_entity.pdbx_description
1 polymer ?
#
loop_
_entity_poly.entity_id
_entity_poly.type
_entity_poly.pdbx_seq_one_letter_code
_entity_poly.pdbx_strand_id
1 'polypeptide(L)'
;MNNKTAIFSGKAIKVTPPEQKEIMSSADPVSVTFEVDKVWKGEVKQKTVVRTALSSASCGIEDFAVNTEYVVYAYGVMDQLETNICDRTKPLASAGEDIAELGKGYEPVTISEVADPKDSAPAINTSPEKKQNPVEKSTEMPAGKPAGYYWIPLGGLVLILGFAFMVFSFRRKS
;
A
#
# COMPACT_ATOMS: atom_id res chain seq x y z
N MET A 1 8.65 -13.12 2.83
CA MET A 1 9.38 -12.81 1.57
C MET A 1 8.50 -12.86 0.31
N ASN A 2 7.58 -13.83 0.17
CA ASN A 2 6.85 -14.03 -1.09
C ASN A 2 6.01 -12.84 -1.56
N ASN A 3 5.44 -12.04 -0.64
CA ASN A 3 4.59 -10.90 -0.97
C ASN A 3 5.33 -9.57 -1.21
N LYS A 4 6.67 -9.56 -1.17
CA LYS A 4 7.46 -8.34 -1.40
C LYS A 4 7.80 -8.21 -2.87
N THR A 5 7.63 -7.02 -3.42
CA THR A 5 8.06 -6.68 -4.78
C THR A 5 9.56 -6.44 -4.81
N ALA A 6 10.07 -5.74 -3.78
CA ALA A 6 11.48 -5.42 -3.67
C ALA A 6 12.00 -5.58 -2.24
N ILE A 7 13.27 -5.97 -2.12
CA ILE A 7 14.00 -5.97 -0.85
C ILE A 7 15.38 -5.39 -1.14
N PHE A 8 15.74 -4.31 -0.46
CA PHE A 8 17.00 -3.61 -0.69
C PHE A 8 17.50 -2.91 0.58
N SER A 9 18.77 -2.54 0.62
CA SER A 9 19.31 -1.64 1.62
C SER A 9 19.76 -0.35 0.96
N GLY A 10 19.60 0.75 1.69
CA GLY A 10 19.94 2.06 1.19
C GLY A 10 19.88 3.12 2.26
N LYS A 11 20.49 4.25 1.93
CA LYS A 11 20.52 5.45 2.77
C LYS A 11 19.31 6.30 2.46
N ALA A 12 18.55 6.69 3.47
CA ALA A 12 17.51 7.69 3.29
C ALA A 12 18.17 9.06 3.03
N ILE A 13 17.99 9.63 1.85
CA ILE A 13 18.59 10.91 1.45
C ILE A 13 17.57 12.07 1.46
N LYS A 14 16.27 11.74 1.48
CA LYS A 14 15.19 12.73 1.60
C LYS A 14 13.97 12.09 2.24
N VAL A 15 13.33 12.81 3.17
CA VAL A 15 12.03 12.46 3.73
C VAL A 15 11.09 13.62 3.46
N THR A 16 9.95 13.34 2.83
CA THR A 16 8.93 14.32 2.49
C THR A 16 7.66 13.96 3.28
N PRO A 17 7.24 14.79 4.26
CA PRO A 17 6.02 14.54 5.00
C PRO A 17 4.79 14.65 4.08
N PRO A 18 3.63 14.12 4.49
CA PRO A 18 2.39 14.36 3.78
C PRO A 18 2.09 15.85 3.66
N GLU A 19 1.38 16.22 2.61
CA GLU A 19 0.88 17.59 2.44
C GLU A 19 -0.01 17.98 3.64
N GLN A 20 0.19 19.19 4.16
CA GLN A 20 -0.60 19.68 5.27
C GLN A 20 -2.04 19.98 4.81
N LYS A 21 -3.00 19.46 5.56
CA LYS A 21 -4.44 19.61 5.33
C LYS A 21 -5.17 19.77 6.66
N GLU A 22 -6.41 20.26 6.62
CA GLU A 22 -7.22 20.53 7.83
C GLU A 22 -7.44 19.29 8.71
N ILE A 23 -7.49 18.10 8.08
CA ILE A 23 -7.65 16.82 8.78
C ILE A 23 -6.52 15.89 8.38
N MET A 24 -5.60 15.66 9.31
CA MET A 24 -4.52 14.69 9.20
C MET A 24 -4.93 13.30 9.70
N SER A 25 -4.40 12.26 9.09
CA SER A 25 -4.56 10.85 9.44
C SER A 25 -3.20 10.20 9.73
N SER A 26 -3.16 9.23 10.64
CA SER A 26 -1.98 8.38 10.88
C SER A 26 -1.56 7.61 9.63
N ALA A 27 -2.49 7.38 8.69
CA ALA A 27 -2.26 6.70 7.43
C ALA A 27 -1.78 7.63 6.29
N ASP A 28 -1.67 8.94 6.54
CA ASP A 28 -1.23 9.85 5.50
C ASP A 28 0.21 9.51 5.04
N PRO A 29 0.48 9.55 3.72
CA PRO A 29 1.71 8.99 3.19
C PRO A 29 2.91 9.92 3.36
N VAL A 30 3.96 9.41 3.99
CA VAL A 30 5.31 9.97 3.97
C VAL A 30 6.08 9.35 2.81
N SER A 31 6.82 10.17 2.05
CA SER A 31 7.67 9.68 0.95
C SER A 31 9.14 9.76 1.33
N VAL A 32 9.86 8.66 1.17
CA VAL A 32 11.29 8.55 1.47
C VAL A 32 12.06 8.23 0.20
N THR A 33 13.04 9.05 -0.15
CA THR A 33 13.96 8.78 -1.24
C THR A 33 15.20 8.09 -0.68
N PHE A 34 15.53 6.94 -1.25
CA PHE A 34 16.72 6.16 -0.91
C PHE A 34 17.77 6.28 -2.00
N GLU A 35 19.03 6.38 -1.58
CA GLU A 35 20.18 5.97 -2.36
C GLU A 35 20.44 4.49 -2.04
N VAL A 36 20.19 3.63 -3.03
CA VAL A 36 20.20 2.17 -2.87
C VAL A 36 21.62 1.66 -3.02
N ASP A 37 22.07 0.86 -2.06
CA ASP A 37 23.39 0.24 -2.02
C ASP A 37 23.34 -1.21 -2.52
N LYS A 38 22.34 -1.97 -2.06
CA LYS A 38 22.26 -3.41 -2.31
C LYS A 38 20.83 -3.88 -2.45
N VAL A 39 20.61 -4.83 -3.34
CA VAL A 39 19.29 -5.39 -3.64
C VAL A 39 19.31 -6.90 -3.41
N TRP A 40 18.24 -7.45 -2.86
CA TRP A 40 18.03 -8.89 -2.70
C TRP A 40 16.83 -9.39 -3.48
N LYS A 41 15.90 -8.50 -3.84
CA LYS A 41 14.72 -8.84 -4.64
C LYS A 41 14.24 -7.62 -5.43
N GLY A 42 13.77 -7.87 -6.65
CA GLY A 42 13.17 -6.85 -7.54
C GLY A 42 14.18 -5.99 -8.28
N GLU A 43 13.72 -5.28 -9.31
CA GLU A 43 14.57 -4.41 -10.14
C GLU A 43 14.65 -2.98 -9.58
N VAL A 44 15.42 -2.80 -8.50
CA VAL A 44 15.46 -1.51 -7.79
C VAL A 44 16.51 -0.58 -8.42
N LYS A 45 16.13 0.67 -8.70
CA LYS A 45 17.04 1.71 -9.24
C LYS A 45 17.93 2.27 -8.14
N GLN A 46 19.11 2.78 -8.51
CA GLN A 46 20.05 3.46 -7.59
C GLN A 46 19.40 4.56 -6.74
N LYS A 47 18.40 5.27 -7.30
CA LYS A 47 17.52 6.16 -6.54
C LYS A 47 16.09 5.67 -6.65
N THR A 48 15.49 5.37 -5.50
CA THR A 48 14.13 4.83 -5.42
C THR A 48 13.35 5.58 -4.35
N VAL A 49 12.09 5.93 -4.67
CA VAL A 49 11.16 6.52 -3.71
C VAL A 49 10.26 5.42 -3.18
N VAL A 50 10.11 5.36 -1.86
CA VAL A 50 9.21 4.43 -1.16
C VAL A 50 8.31 5.23 -0.23
N ARG A 51 7.03 4.86 -0.17
CA ARG A 51 6.05 5.50 0.70
C ARG A 51 5.81 4.67 1.96
N THR A 52 5.47 5.32 3.05
CA THR A 52 5.04 4.68 4.29
C THR A 52 3.95 5.53 4.96
N ALA A 53 3.17 4.94 5.85
CA ALA A 53 2.23 5.71 6.66
C ALA A 53 2.97 6.64 7.65
N LEU A 54 2.35 7.75 8.02
CA LEU A 54 2.90 8.76 8.91
C LEU A 54 3.19 8.21 10.32
N SER A 55 2.33 7.32 10.83
CA SER A 55 2.42 6.84 12.21
C SER A 55 2.37 5.33 12.33
N SER A 56 3.06 4.82 13.36
CA SER A 56 3.06 3.43 13.80
C SER A 56 1.65 2.89 14.07
N ALA A 57 0.69 3.74 14.44
CA ALA A 57 -0.73 3.37 14.57
C ALA A 57 -1.34 2.82 13.27
N SER A 58 -0.73 3.13 12.12
CA SER A 58 -1.08 2.59 10.81
C SER A 58 0.06 1.78 10.18
N CYS A 59 0.89 1.14 11.01
CA CYS A 59 2.14 0.47 10.62
C CYS A 59 3.18 1.40 9.94
N GLY A 60 3.04 2.72 10.08
CA GLY A 60 4.00 3.69 9.57
C GLY A 60 5.35 3.66 10.29
N ILE A 61 6.32 4.35 9.71
CA ILE A 61 7.64 4.60 10.32
C ILE A 61 7.73 6.09 10.63
N GLU A 62 7.58 6.45 11.91
CA GLU A 62 7.50 7.85 12.36
C GLU A 62 8.84 8.59 12.17
N ASP A 63 9.95 7.92 12.47
CA ASP A 63 11.29 8.53 12.51
C ASP A 63 12.19 8.04 11.39
N PHE A 64 11.74 8.16 10.13
CA PHE A 64 12.69 8.05 9.02
C PHE A 64 13.71 9.19 9.11
N ALA A 65 14.97 8.83 9.32
CA ALA A 65 16.06 9.76 9.51
C ALA A 65 16.91 9.85 8.24
N VAL A 66 17.07 11.07 7.72
CA VAL A 66 18.02 11.34 6.63
C VAL A 66 19.43 10.94 7.09
N ASN A 67 20.24 10.43 6.16
CA ASN A 67 21.58 9.88 6.38
C ASN A 67 21.63 8.58 7.19
N THR A 68 20.48 7.96 7.48
CA THR A 68 20.43 6.62 8.10
C THR A 68 20.26 5.54 7.04
N GLU A 69 20.94 4.43 7.23
CA GLU A 69 20.83 3.23 6.38
C GLU A 69 19.74 2.32 6.90
N TYR A 70 18.94 1.77 5.99
CA TYR A 70 17.81 0.89 6.29
C TYR A 70 17.91 -0.37 5.46
N VAL A 71 17.36 -1.47 5.99
CA VAL A 71 16.85 -2.56 5.15
C VAL A 71 15.37 -2.28 4.89
N VAL A 72 14.97 -2.32 3.62
CA VAL A 72 13.64 -1.96 3.16
C VAL A 72 12.99 -3.17 2.50
N TYR A 73 11.87 -3.59 3.07
CA TYR A 73 10.99 -4.60 2.51
C TYR A 73 9.79 -3.89 1.89
N ALA A 74 9.80 -3.77 0.56
CA ALA A 74 8.80 -3.02 -0.19
C ALA A 74 7.82 -3.91 -0.94
N TYR A 75 6.57 -3.46 -1.04
CA TYR A 75 5.49 -4.07 -1.82
C TYR A 75 4.83 -3.02 -2.72
N GLY A 76 3.92 -3.46 -3.59
CA GLY A 76 3.27 -2.60 -4.58
C GLY A 76 3.89 -2.71 -5.96
N VAL A 77 3.55 -1.79 -6.85
CA VAL A 77 4.15 -1.71 -8.19
C VAL A 77 5.45 -0.90 -8.14
N MET A 78 6.37 -1.11 -9.09
CA MET A 78 7.72 -0.55 -9.06
C MET A 78 7.77 0.98 -8.91
N ASP A 79 6.82 1.72 -9.51
CA ASP A 79 6.76 3.18 -9.42
C ASP A 79 5.95 3.69 -8.21
N GLN A 80 5.36 2.79 -7.42
CA GLN A 80 4.53 3.10 -6.25
C GLN A 80 4.85 2.12 -5.11
N LEU A 81 6.14 1.97 -4.81
CA LEU A 81 6.58 1.10 -3.73
C LEU A 81 6.15 1.67 -2.38
N GLU A 82 5.65 0.77 -1.54
CA GLU A 82 5.28 1.04 -0.15
C GLU A 82 6.04 0.15 0.81
N THR A 83 6.20 0.63 2.04
CA THR A 83 6.86 -0.11 3.12
C THR A 83 6.27 0.28 4.48
N ASN A 84 6.49 -0.55 5.50
CA ASN A 84 5.92 -0.35 6.83
C ASN A 84 6.74 -1.11 7.91
N ILE A 85 6.58 -0.77 9.19
CA ILE A 85 7.29 -1.46 10.30
C ILE A 85 6.83 -2.92 10.45
N CYS A 86 5.59 -3.20 10.11
CA CYS A 86 4.97 -4.53 10.23
C CYS A 86 5.59 -5.53 9.25
N ASP A 87 6.27 -5.03 8.21
CA ASP A 87 6.92 -5.78 7.14
C ASP A 87 8.45 -5.91 7.29
N ARG A 88 8.98 -5.66 8.50
CA ARG A 88 10.41 -5.77 8.88
C ARG A 88 11.33 -4.66 8.37
N THR A 89 10.81 -3.59 7.77
CA THR A 89 11.63 -2.42 7.42
C THR A 89 12.12 -1.71 8.68
N LYS A 90 13.44 -1.55 8.79
CA LYS A 90 14.10 -1.00 9.99
C LYS A 90 15.53 -0.52 9.68
N PRO A 91 16.16 0.26 10.59
CA PRO A 91 17.56 0.66 10.43
C PRO A 91 18.49 -0.54 10.24
N LEU A 92 19.44 -0.41 9.32
CA LEU A 92 20.38 -1.48 8.97
C LEU A 92 21.21 -1.95 10.18
N ALA A 93 21.52 -1.01 11.09
CA ALA A 93 22.22 -1.28 12.34
C ALA A 93 21.51 -2.28 13.26
N SER A 94 20.18 -2.44 13.14
CA SER A 94 19.37 -3.39 13.92
C SER A 94 18.85 -4.56 13.07
N ALA A 95 19.37 -4.75 11.86
CA ALA A 95 18.89 -5.74 10.89
C ALA A 95 19.83 -6.95 10.71
N GLY A 96 20.70 -7.25 11.69
CA GLY A 96 21.71 -8.31 11.55
C GLY A 96 21.15 -9.68 11.16
N GLU A 97 20.03 -10.08 11.77
CA GLU A 97 19.32 -11.33 11.44
C GLU A 97 18.79 -11.32 9.99
N ASP A 98 18.19 -10.21 9.57
CA ASP A 98 17.69 -10.03 8.20
C ASP A 98 18.83 -10.14 7.19
N ILE A 99 19.97 -9.50 7.44
CA ILE A 99 21.12 -9.53 6.53
C ILE A 99 21.72 -10.94 6.45
N ALA A 100 21.76 -11.68 7.56
CA ALA A 100 22.19 -13.08 7.56
C ALA A 100 21.24 -13.97 6.74
N GLU A 101 19.93 -13.74 6.82
CA GLU A 101 18.90 -14.47 6.06
C GLU A 101 18.94 -14.11 4.56
N LEU A 102 19.12 -12.83 4.24
CA LEU A 102 19.09 -12.30 2.87
C LEU A 102 20.38 -12.61 2.08
N GLY A 103 21.53 -12.72 2.76
CA GLY A 103 22.80 -13.06 2.14
C GLY A 103 23.42 -11.91 1.33
N LYS A 104 24.14 -12.24 0.24
CA LYS A 104 25.06 -11.29 -0.41
C LYS A 104 24.39 -10.13 -1.15
N GLY A 105 23.22 -10.34 -1.76
CA GLY A 105 22.56 -9.37 -2.64
C GLY A 105 23.29 -9.13 -3.97
N TYR A 106 22.80 -8.16 -4.75
CA TYR A 106 23.34 -7.67 -6.02
C TYR A 106 23.18 -6.14 -6.13
N GLU A 107 23.78 -5.55 -7.16
CA GLU A 107 23.79 -4.09 -7.36
C GLU A 107 22.45 -3.57 -7.94
N PRO A 108 22.05 -2.32 -7.61
CA PRO A 108 20.85 -1.71 -8.17
C PRO A 108 21.00 -1.35 -9.66
N VAL A 109 19.86 -1.24 -10.35
CA VAL A 109 19.81 -0.87 -11.78
C VAL A 109 20.35 0.54 -11.97
N THR A 110 21.31 0.68 -12.88
CA THR A 110 21.89 1.96 -13.28
C THR A 110 21.13 2.52 -14.50
N ILE A 111 20.92 3.84 -14.54
CA ILE A 111 20.14 4.49 -15.61
C ILE A 111 20.87 4.40 -16.98
N SER A 112 22.18 4.13 -16.97
CA SER A 112 22.97 3.90 -18.18
C SER A 112 22.62 2.60 -18.90
N GLU A 113 22.04 1.61 -18.20
CA GLU A 113 21.74 0.29 -18.76
C GLU A 113 20.33 0.21 -19.41
N VAL A 114 19.51 1.24 -19.24
CA VAL A 114 18.16 1.33 -19.82
C VAL A 114 18.16 2.06 -21.18
N ALA A 115 19.33 2.52 -21.65
CA ALA A 115 19.47 3.28 -22.89
C ALA A 115 20.32 2.55 -23.94
N ASP A 116 19.94 1.33 -24.32
CA ASP A 116 20.28 0.79 -25.64
C ASP A 116 19.05 0.19 -26.34
N PRO A 117 18.23 1.02 -27.01
CA PRO A 117 17.15 0.57 -27.88
C PRO A 117 17.70 0.26 -29.28
N LYS A 118 18.50 -0.80 -29.43
CA LYS A 118 18.93 -1.33 -30.74
C LYS A 118 18.90 -2.85 -30.77
N ASP A 119 17.69 -3.39 -30.70
CA ASP A 119 17.22 -4.69 -31.20
C ASP A 119 15.96 -5.00 -30.38
N SER A 120 14.77 -4.46 -30.69
CA SER A 120 13.82 -5.23 -31.51
C SER A 120 12.57 -4.39 -31.84
N ALA A 121 12.54 -3.82 -33.03
CA ALA A 121 11.36 -3.76 -33.88
C ALA A 121 11.87 -3.49 -35.31
N PRO A 122 11.38 -4.19 -36.35
CA PRO A 122 9.98 -4.07 -36.72
C PRO A 122 9.33 -5.33 -37.33
N ALA A 123 8.00 -5.44 -37.20
CA ALA A 123 7.11 -5.63 -38.35
C ALA A 123 5.63 -5.63 -37.91
N ILE A 124 4.95 -4.54 -38.25
CA ILE A 124 3.51 -4.51 -38.47
C ILE A 124 3.29 -5.25 -39.79
N ASN A 125 2.43 -6.27 -39.82
CA ASN A 125 1.77 -6.71 -41.05
C ASN A 125 0.30 -7.01 -40.75
N THR A 126 -0.54 -6.20 -41.39
CA THR A 126 -1.99 -6.23 -41.39
C THR A 126 -2.54 -7.16 -42.48
N SER A 127 -3.62 -7.88 -42.12
CA SER A 127 -4.75 -8.33 -42.98
C SER A 127 -4.57 -9.55 -43.93
N PRO A 128 -5.62 -10.36 -44.26
CA PRO A 128 -7.06 -10.08 -44.10
C PRO A 128 -7.97 -11.18 -43.51
N GLU A 129 -9.16 -10.67 -43.16
CA GLU A 129 -10.45 -11.25 -42.77
C GLU A 129 -11.02 -12.33 -43.72
N LYS A 130 -11.70 -13.35 -43.16
CA LYS A 130 -13.18 -13.56 -43.27
C LYS A 130 -13.66 -15.02 -43.36
N LYS A 131 -14.74 -15.28 -42.59
CA LYS A 131 -15.94 -16.13 -42.81
C LYS A 131 -16.15 -17.11 -41.64
N GLN A 132 -17.33 -17.37 -41.09
CA GLN A 132 -18.67 -16.77 -41.04
C GLN A 132 -19.45 -17.70 -40.07
N ASN A 133 -20.33 -17.14 -39.24
CA ASN A 133 -21.21 -17.80 -38.22
C ASN A 133 -22.10 -18.95 -38.74
N PRO A 134 -22.83 -19.66 -37.84
CA PRO A 134 -24.22 -19.26 -37.47
C PRO A 134 -24.47 -19.34 -35.94
N VAL A 135 -25.00 -18.33 -35.23
CA VAL A 135 -26.41 -17.87 -35.06
C VAL A 135 -27.41 -18.97 -34.63
N GLU A 136 -27.73 -18.96 -33.33
CA GLU A 136 -28.96 -19.53 -32.72
C GLU A 136 -29.27 -18.63 -31.49
N LYS A 137 -30.01 -17.53 -31.61
CA LYS A 137 -31.47 -17.31 -31.57
C LYS A 137 -32.19 -17.79 -30.30
N SER A 138 -32.97 -16.86 -29.73
CA SER A 138 -34.06 -16.99 -28.75
C SER A 138 -33.60 -16.79 -27.29
N THR A 139 -34.21 -15.97 -26.41
CA THR A 139 -35.39 -15.09 -26.48
C THR A 139 -35.33 -14.10 -25.30
N GLU A 140 -36.03 -12.98 -25.48
CA GLU A 140 -36.49 -11.88 -24.62
C GLU A 140 -36.31 -11.89 -23.08
N MET A 141 -36.03 -10.68 -22.58
CA MET A 141 -36.16 -10.19 -21.19
C MET A 141 -37.64 -10.13 -20.75
N PRO A 142 -37.95 -9.95 -19.44
CA PRO A 142 -38.19 -8.56 -19.04
C PRO A 142 -37.72 -8.18 -17.63
N ALA A 143 -37.48 -6.87 -17.52
CA ALA A 143 -37.25 -6.10 -16.31
C ALA A 143 -38.44 -6.15 -15.32
N GLY A 144 -38.12 -6.28 -14.03
CA GLY A 144 -39.03 -6.12 -12.89
C GLY A 144 -38.51 -5.02 -11.94
N LYS A 145 -39.39 -4.08 -11.61
CA LYS A 145 -39.17 -2.76 -10.97
C LYS A 145 -38.60 -2.82 -9.54
N PRO A 146 -37.92 -1.76 -9.05
CA PRO A 146 -37.71 -1.54 -7.62
C PRO A 146 -38.90 -0.80 -7.02
N ALA A 147 -39.52 -1.36 -5.99
CA ALA A 147 -40.54 -0.68 -5.21
C ALA A 147 -40.50 -1.16 -3.76
N GLY A 148 -40.62 -0.21 -2.83
CA GLY A 148 -41.37 -0.46 -1.60
C GLY A 148 -40.56 -0.77 -0.36
N TYR A 149 -40.19 0.32 0.29
CA TYR A 149 -39.96 0.51 1.72
C TYR A 149 -41.08 -0.03 2.65
N TYR A 150 -40.75 -0.10 3.96
CA TYR A 150 -41.51 -0.56 5.16
C TYR A 150 -41.68 -2.08 5.27
N TRP A 151 -41.47 -2.77 6.41
CA TRP A 151 -41.79 -2.55 7.82
C TRP A 151 -41.43 -3.84 8.59
N ILE A 152 -40.59 -3.79 9.62
CA ILE A 152 -40.63 -4.78 10.70
C ILE A 152 -40.53 -4.04 12.03
N PRO A 153 -41.66 -3.74 12.68
CA PRO A 153 -41.72 -3.58 14.12
C PRO A 153 -42.29 -4.86 14.75
N LEU A 154 -41.58 -5.43 15.74
CA LEU A 154 -42.11 -5.73 17.10
C LEU A 154 -41.32 -6.85 17.81
N GLY A 155 -40.93 -6.51 19.04
CA GLY A 155 -40.22 -7.33 20.01
C GLY A 155 -39.05 -6.51 20.56
N GLY A 156 -39.22 -5.51 21.41
CA GLY A 156 -40.02 -5.55 22.64
C GLY A 156 -39.08 -5.36 23.83
N LEU A 157 -38.80 -4.09 24.16
CA LEU A 157 -38.79 -3.55 25.53
C LEU A 157 -38.02 -4.36 26.60
N VAL A 158 -36.72 -4.07 26.77
CA VAL A 158 -35.98 -4.36 28.01
C VAL A 158 -35.13 -3.13 28.41
N LEU A 159 -35.70 -2.38 29.36
CA LEU A 159 -35.02 -1.65 30.43
C LEU A 159 -34.20 -0.39 30.09
N ILE A 160 -34.93 0.65 29.73
CA ILE A 160 -34.60 2.04 30.08
C ILE A 160 -34.88 2.25 31.58
N LEU A 161 -34.08 1.63 32.45
CA LEU A 161 -34.07 1.86 33.91
C LEU A 161 -32.63 2.07 34.44
N GLY A 162 -31.76 2.71 33.65
CA GLY A 162 -30.43 3.14 34.10
C GLY A 162 -30.29 4.66 34.25
N PHE A 163 -31.07 5.45 33.50
CA PHE A 163 -30.87 6.89 33.38
C PHE A 163 -31.57 7.73 34.48
N ALA A 164 -32.44 7.14 35.29
CA ALA A 164 -33.10 7.82 36.41
C ALA A 164 -32.32 7.73 37.74
N PHE A 165 -31.28 6.88 37.85
CA PHE A 165 -30.56 6.68 39.12
C PHE A 165 -29.34 7.60 39.30
N MET A 166 -28.81 8.21 38.23
CA MET A 166 -27.63 9.11 38.34
C MET A 166 -27.98 10.57 38.68
N VAL A 167 -29.22 11.01 38.44
CA VAL A 167 -29.69 12.34 38.86
C VAL A 167 -30.04 12.39 40.36
N PHE A 168 -30.31 11.23 40.98
CA PHE A 168 -30.66 11.14 42.40
C PHE A 168 -29.45 11.11 43.36
N SER A 169 -28.27 10.68 42.90
CA SER A 169 -27.05 10.67 43.75
C SER A 169 -26.41 12.04 43.91
N PHE A 170 -26.69 13.01 43.02
CA PHE A 170 -26.09 14.35 43.07
C PHE A 170 -26.81 15.35 43.99
N ARG A 171 -28.02 15.04 44.49
CA ARG A 171 -28.73 15.91 45.46
C ARG A 171 -28.48 15.57 46.93
N ARG A 172 -27.65 14.55 47.22
CA ARG A 172 -27.40 14.10 48.60
C ARG A 172 -26.00 14.45 49.13
N LYS A 173 -25.28 15.33 48.45
CA LYS A 173 -23.99 15.88 48.92
C LYS A 173 -23.98 17.40 48.77
N SER A 174 -24.79 18.05 49.59
CA SER A 174 -24.62 19.43 50.06
C SER A 174 -24.80 19.40 51.57
#